data_AF-A0A964GL76-F1
#
_entry.id   AF-A0A964GL76-F1
#
_cell.length_a   1.000
_cell.length_b   1.000
_cell.length_c   1.000
_cell.angle_alpha   90.00
_cell.angle_beta   90.00
_cell.angle_gamma   90.00
#
_symmetry.space_group_name_H-M   'P 1'
#
loop_
_entity.id
_entity.type
_entity.pdbx_description
1 polymer ?
#
loop_
_entity_poly.entity_id
_entity_poly.type
_entity_poly.pdbx_seq_one_letter_code
_entity_poly.pdbx_strand_id
1 'polypeptide(L)'
;MSEERNAIPLILTGVGSIIVTVGALWYYGYLHFAKPEDALLLQDYTMLKTVPGEDYKVSLDPAPQVAQCVDGVLVLFDTQQKGLTGVLVDNRKRAVRCMGEETPQQAQ
;
A
#
# COMPACT_ATOMS: atom_id res chain seq x y z
N MET A 1 -41.35 35.14 28.10
CA MET A 1 -41.54 34.74 26.70
C MET A 1 -40.52 33.64 26.43
N SER A 2 -40.87 32.38 26.70
CA SER A 2 -40.03 31.26 26.25
C SER A 2 -40.24 31.15 24.77
N GLU A 3 -39.35 31.77 24.01
CA GLU A 3 -39.28 31.59 22.58
C GLU A 3 -39.01 30.10 22.32
N GLU A 4 -39.98 29.41 21.73
CA GLU A 4 -39.81 28.07 21.18
C GLU A 4 -38.80 28.19 20.02
N ARG A 5 -37.51 28.31 20.37
CA ARG A 5 -36.44 28.43 19.38
C ARG A 5 -36.40 27.13 18.63
N ASN A 6 -36.93 27.14 17.42
CA ASN A 6 -36.78 26.04 16.50
C ASN A 6 -35.28 25.85 16.26
N ALA A 7 -34.70 24.81 16.83
CA ALA A 7 -33.26 24.55 16.78
C ALA A 7 -32.82 24.01 15.41
N ILE A 8 -33.78 23.62 14.55
CA ILE A 8 -33.57 23.11 13.20
C ILE A 8 -32.66 24.02 12.34
N PRO A 9 -32.87 25.36 12.24
CA PRO A 9 -31.95 26.25 11.51
C PRO A 9 -30.54 26.32 12.11
N LEU A 10 -30.40 26.24 13.43
CA LEU A 10 -29.10 26.22 14.11
C LEU A 10 -28.34 24.91 13.82
N ILE A 11 -29.05 23.79 13.75
CA ILE A 11 -28.47 22.49 13.40
C ILE A 11 -28.07 22.46 11.93
N LEU A 12 -28.92 22.94 11.03
CA LEU A 12 -28.63 23.00 9.59
C LEU A 12 -27.44 23.89 9.27
N THR A 13 -27.33 25.04 9.92
CA THR A 13 -26.17 25.93 9.74
C THR A 13 -24.88 25.30 10.27
N GLY A 14 -24.94 24.60 11.41
CA GLY A 14 -23.81 23.84 11.95
C GLY A 14 -23.35 22.74 11.00
N VAL A 15 -24.26 21.85 10.59
CA VAL A 15 -23.94 20.74 9.66
C VAL A 15 -23.48 21.26 8.31
N GLY A 16 -24.14 22.30 7.78
CA GLY A 16 -23.76 22.94 6.53
C GLY A 16 -22.34 23.49 6.57
N SER A 17 -21.95 24.15 7.68
CA SER A 17 -20.60 24.68 7.83
C SER A 17 -19.54 23.57 7.79
N ILE A 18 -19.80 22.44 8.47
CA ILE A 18 -18.89 21.28 8.49
C ILE A 18 -18.74 20.68 7.08
N ILE A 19 -19.85 20.46 6.37
CA ILE A 19 -19.83 19.91 5.01
C ILE A 19 -19.07 20.83 4.06
N VAL A 20 -19.30 22.15 4.13
CA VAL A 20 -18.60 23.14 3.31
C VAL A 20 -17.10 23.11 3.60
N THR A 21 -16.68 23.07 4.86
CA THR A 21 -15.26 23.03 5.23
C THR A 21 -14.58 21.73 4.76
N VAL A 22 -15.19 20.58 5.02
CA VAL A 22 -14.67 19.28 4.57
C VAL A 22 -14.61 19.21 3.05
N GLY A 23 -15.65 19.70 2.36
CA GLY A 23 -15.71 19.77 0.90
C GLY A 23 -14.65 20.70 0.31
N ALA A 24 -14.40 21.85 0.94
CA ALA A 24 -13.33 22.76 0.53
C ALA A 24 -11.95 22.10 0.68
N LEU A 25 -11.69 21.46 1.83
CA LEU A 25 -10.44 20.72 2.06
C LEU A 25 -10.25 19.58 1.05
N TRP A 26 -11.33 18.90 0.65
CA TRP A 26 -11.31 17.88 -0.39
C TRP A 26 -11.03 18.48 -1.78
N TYR A 27 -11.71 19.58 -2.14
CA TYR A 27 -11.52 20.27 -3.42
C TYR A 27 -10.09 20.81 -3.60
N TYR A 28 -9.49 21.35 -2.54
CA TYR A 28 -8.10 21.80 -2.53
C TYR A 28 -7.07 20.67 -2.40
N GLY A 29 -7.52 19.41 -2.28
CA GLY A 29 -6.65 18.24 -2.24
C GLY A 29 -5.97 17.98 -0.89
N TYR A 30 -6.31 18.72 0.17
CA TYR A 30 -5.80 18.49 1.53
C TYR A 30 -6.41 17.25 2.18
N LEU A 31 -7.59 16.83 1.73
CA LEU A 31 -8.26 15.63 2.23
C LEU A 31 -8.01 14.46 1.28
N HIS A 32 -6.85 13.82 1.42
CA HIS A 32 -6.56 12.55 0.77
C HIS A 32 -7.01 11.41 1.69
N PHE A 33 -7.99 10.63 1.23
CA PHE A 33 -8.26 9.33 1.83
C PHE A 33 -7.07 8.43 1.49
N ALA A 34 -6.15 8.26 2.45
CA ALA A 34 -5.09 7.27 2.31
C ALA A 34 -5.74 5.91 2.15
N LYS A 35 -5.74 5.39 0.92
CA LYS A 35 -6.15 4.02 0.70
C LYS A 35 -5.10 3.12 1.35
N PRO A 36 -5.49 2.07 2.08
CA PRO A 36 -4.55 1.17 2.76
C PRO A 36 -3.62 0.42 1.79
N GLU A 37 -3.89 0.48 0.48
CA GLU A 37 -3.07 -0.10 -0.59
C GLU A 37 -1.82 0.73 -0.96
N ASP A 38 -1.72 2.01 -0.56
CA ASP A 38 -0.67 2.92 -1.05
C ASP A 38 0.56 3.08 -0.12
N ALA A 39 0.67 2.36 1.00
CA ALA A 39 1.74 2.63 1.97
C ALA A 39 2.58 1.44 2.43
N LEU A 40 2.21 0.18 2.13
CA LEU A 40 3.01 -0.96 2.60
C LEU A 40 2.98 -2.20 1.72
N LEU A 41 2.03 -2.32 0.80
CA LEU A 41 1.93 -3.48 -0.09
C LEU A 41 2.21 -3.02 -1.52
N LEU A 42 3.50 -2.94 -1.86
CA LEU A 42 3.98 -2.47 -3.16
C LEU A 42 3.43 -3.33 -4.32
N GLN A 43 3.24 -4.64 -4.09
CA GLN A 43 2.57 -5.58 -4.99
C GLN A 43 2.45 -6.96 -4.32
N ASP A 44 1.37 -7.70 -4.60
CA ASP A 44 1.25 -9.13 -4.25
C ASP A 44 1.79 -10.00 -5.40
N TYR A 45 2.68 -10.95 -5.07
CA TYR A 45 3.27 -11.87 -6.03
C TYR A 45 2.77 -13.29 -5.81
N THR A 46 2.34 -13.96 -6.88
CA THR A 46 1.92 -15.37 -6.84
C THR A 46 3.08 -16.28 -7.18
N MET A 47 3.36 -17.24 -6.31
CA MET A 47 4.32 -18.31 -6.59
C MET A 47 3.62 -19.45 -7.34
N LEU A 48 3.99 -19.65 -8.61
CA LEU A 48 3.49 -20.77 -9.41
C LEU A 48 4.33 -22.02 -9.12
N LYS A 49 3.67 -23.15 -8.86
CA LYS A 49 4.35 -24.44 -8.71
C LYS A 49 4.83 -24.90 -10.09
N THR A 50 6.14 -25.08 -10.25
CA THR A 50 6.70 -25.73 -11.44
C THR A 50 6.44 -27.23 -11.34
N VAL A 51 5.46 -27.73 -12.11
CA VAL A 51 5.23 -29.18 -12.26
C VAL A 51 6.06 -29.68 -13.44
N PRO A 52 6.93 -30.68 -13.27
CA PRO A 52 7.73 -31.20 -14.38
C PRO A 52 6.81 -31.82 -15.44
N GLY A 53 6.86 -31.30 -16.67
CA GLY A 53 6.05 -31.78 -17.81
C GLY A 53 4.81 -30.95 -18.12
N GLU A 54 4.54 -29.86 -17.39
CA GLU A 54 3.47 -28.92 -17.69
C GLU A 54 4.09 -27.57 -18.09
N ASP A 55 3.76 -27.06 -19.29
CA ASP A 55 4.23 -25.74 -19.75
C ASP A 55 3.66 -24.64 -18.85
N TYR A 56 4.53 -24.03 -18.05
CA TYR A 56 4.16 -22.86 -17.25
C TYR A 56 3.95 -21.67 -18.20
N LYS A 57 2.70 -21.23 -18.35
CA LYS A 57 2.34 -20.09 -19.19
C LYS A 57 2.66 -18.78 -18.48
N VAL A 58 3.92 -18.36 -18.53
CA VAL A 58 4.32 -17.00 -18.19
C VAL A 58 4.20 -16.09 -19.42
N SER A 59 3.82 -14.83 -19.20
CA SER A 59 3.86 -13.83 -20.27
C SER A 59 5.31 -13.66 -20.74
N LEU A 60 5.49 -13.43 -22.04
CA LEU A 60 6.77 -13.00 -22.60
C LEU A 60 7.10 -11.55 -22.23
N ASP A 61 6.09 -10.79 -21.79
CA ASP A 61 6.25 -9.42 -21.31
C ASP A 61 6.85 -9.42 -19.90
N PRO A 62 8.04 -8.84 -19.69
CA PRO A 62 8.70 -8.83 -18.39
C PRO A 62 8.03 -7.84 -17.44
N ALA A 63 7.93 -8.21 -16.16
CA ALA A 63 7.50 -7.27 -15.13
C ALA A 63 8.52 -6.11 -14.99
N PRO A 64 8.07 -4.89 -14.66
CA PRO A 64 8.96 -3.73 -14.50
C PRO A 64 9.79 -3.77 -13.21
N GLN A 65 9.61 -4.77 -12.34
CA GLN A 65 10.39 -4.93 -11.12
C GLN A 65 11.56 -5.91 -11.30
N VAL A 66 12.71 -5.55 -10.73
CA VAL A 66 13.90 -6.40 -10.70
C VAL A 66 14.17 -6.84 -9.27
N ALA A 67 14.41 -8.14 -9.07
CA ALA A 67 14.74 -8.71 -7.77
C ALA A 67 16.27 -8.73 -7.56
N GLN A 68 16.71 -8.27 -6.39
CA GLN A 68 18.11 -8.33 -5.97
C GLN A 68 18.17 -8.80 -4.51
N CYS A 69 19.21 -9.57 -4.18
CA CYS A 69 19.48 -9.89 -2.79
C CYS A 69 20.33 -8.79 -2.15
N VAL A 70 19.87 -8.25 -1.03
CA VAL A 70 20.61 -7.27 -0.23
C VAL A 70 20.49 -7.70 1.23
N ASP A 71 21.62 -7.81 1.93
CA ASP A 71 21.69 -8.23 3.35
C ASP A 71 20.93 -9.54 3.64
N GLY A 72 20.95 -10.50 2.69
CA GLY A 72 20.28 -11.80 2.82
C GLY A 72 18.75 -11.80 2.68
N VAL A 73 18.13 -10.66 2.33
CA VAL A 73 16.70 -10.56 2.01
C VAL A 73 16.46 -10.17 0.56
N LEU A 74 15.37 -10.68 -0.03
CA LEU A 74 15.00 -10.37 -1.40
C LEU A 74 14.29 -9.02 -1.48
N VAL A 75 14.89 -8.08 -2.20
CA VAL A 75 14.38 -6.73 -2.43
C VAL A 75 13.98 -6.59 -3.90
N LEU A 76 12.83 -5.98 -4.15
CA LEU A 76 12.35 -5.61 -5.48
C LEU A 76 12.51 -4.11 -5.70
N PHE A 77 13.12 -3.77 -6.83
CA PHE A 77 13.28 -2.41 -7.30
C PHE A 77 12.37 -2.18 -8.50
N ASP A 78 11.57 -1.12 -8.46
CA ASP A 78 10.77 -0.72 -9.60
C ASP A 78 11.63 0.08 -10.61
N THR A 79 11.69 -0.36 -11.86
CA THR A 79 12.50 0.29 -12.91
C THR A 79 11.79 1.49 -13.55
N GLN A 80 10.47 1.58 -13.43
CA GLN A 80 9.65 2.68 -13.97
C GLN A 80 9.60 3.85 -13.00
N GLN A 81 9.51 3.59 -11.70
CA GLN A 81 9.45 4.59 -10.65
C GLN A 81 10.68 4.56 -9.76
N LYS A 82 11.60 5.50 -10.02
CA LYS A 82 12.81 5.70 -9.22
C LYS A 82 12.44 5.98 -7.76
N GLY A 83 12.77 5.04 -6.87
CA GLY A 83 12.62 5.19 -5.42
C GLY A 83 11.59 4.26 -4.76
N LEU A 84 10.81 3.50 -5.54
CA LEU A 84 9.97 2.44 -4.98
C LEU A 84 10.82 1.17 -4.79
N THR A 85 11.14 0.87 -3.54
CA THR A 85 11.90 -0.30 -3.12
C THR A 85 11.08 -1.06 -2.10
N GLY A 86 10.86 -2.35 -2.33
CA GLY A 86 10.04 -3.21 -1.46
C GLY A 86 10.77 -4.49 -1.09
N VAL A 87 10.60 -4.94 0.15
CA VAL A 87 11.07 -6.27 0.57
C VAL A 87 10.01 -7.29 0.23
N LEU A 88 10.37 -8.40 -0.44
CA LEU A 88 9.42 -9.47 -0.70
C LEU A 88 9.07 -10.18 0.62
N VAL A 89 7.79 -10.18 0.96
CA VAL A 89 7.28 -10.87 2.14
C VAL A 89 6.25 -11.93 1.76
N ASP A 90 6.15 -12.98 2.58
CA ASP A 90 5.06 -13.94 2.46
C ASP A 90 3.74 -13.39 3.03
N ASN A 91 2.65 -14.17 2.89
CA ASN A 91 1.33 -13.83 3.45
C ASN A 91 1.31 -13.60 4.97
N ARG A 92 2.38 -13.97 5.70
CA ARG A 92 2.55 -13.74 7.14
C ARG A 92 3.53 -12.60 7.43
N LYS A 93 3.85 -11.76 6.45
CA LYS A 93 4.79 -10.62 6.56
C LYS A 93 6.22 -11.05 6.92
N ARG A 94 6.64 -12.25 6.53
CA ARG A 94 8.00 -12.75 6.74
C ARG A 94 8.83 -12.52 5.47
N ALA A 95 9.97 -11.86 5.60
CA ALA A 95 10.86 -11.60 4.47
C ALA A 95 11.36 -12.90 3.83
N VAL A 96 11.29 -12.97 2.50
CA VAL A 96 11.88 -14.07 1.72
C VAL A 96 13.39 -13.89 1.73
N ARG A 97 14.09 -14.91 2.24
CA ARG A 97 15.55 -14.91 2.37
C ARG A 97 16.20 -15.53 1.15
N CYS A 98 17.38 -15.01 0.80
CA CYS A 98 18.20 -15.59 -0.25
C CYS A 98 18.99 -16.79 0.30
N MET A 99 19.19 -17.80 -0.53
CA MET A 99 20.03 -18.94 -0.17
C MET A 99 21.51 -18.54 -0.30
N GLY A 100 22.29 -18.73 0.77
CA GLY A 100 23.75 -18.56 0.75
C GLY A 100 24.30 -17.30 1.42
N GLU A 101 23.44 -16.40 1.92
CA GLU A 101 23.85 -15.21 2.67
C GLU A 101 23.44 -15.32 4.14
N GLU A 102 24.44 -15.21 5.02
CA GLU A 102 24.25 -15.15 6.47
C GLU A 102 23.65 -13.80 6.87
N THR A 103 22.42 -13.82 7.36
CA THR A 103 21.75 -12.63 7.88
C THR A 103 22.26 -12.34 9.29
N PRO A 104 22.50 -11.07 9.69
CA PRO A 104 22.74 -10.76 11.10
C PRO A 104 21.57 -11.28 11.94
N GLN A 105 21.87 -12.25 12.80
CA GLN A 105 20.92 -12.76 13.79
C GLN A 105 20.53 -11.58 14.69
N GLN A 106 19.23 -11.42 14.94
CA GLN A 106 18.72 -10.35 15.80
C GLN A 106 19.55 -10.31 17.09
N ALA A 107 20.29 -9.23 17.30
CA ALA A 107 20.76 -8.88 18.62
C ALA A 107 19.50 -8.67 19.48
N GLN A 108 19.35 -9.51 20.49
CA GLN A 108 18.32 -9.43 21.52
C GLN A 108 18.31 -8.07 22.22
#